data_AF-A0A960WX85-F1
#
_entry.id   AF-A0A960WX85-F1
#
_cell.length_a   1.000
_cell.length_b   1.000
_cell.length_c   1.000
_cell.angle_alpha   90.00
_cell.angle_beta   90.00
_cell.angle_gamma   90.00
#
_symmetry.space_group_name_H-M   'P 1'
#
loop_
_entity.id
_entity.type
_entity.pdbx_description
1 polymer ?
#
loop_
_entity_poly.entity_id
_entity_poly.type
_entity_poly.pdbx_seq_one_letter_code
_entity_poly.pdbx_strand_id
1 'polypeptide(L)'
;MQTRTLLILTVTALVALAALVIGWFYAGSSGLSYTAASASTAPGDSAKTSSTTAPAKPAAADGKWVPPEGDPVDKYRAAKTAQERYDVIANFMALGHERNPAMLIDALRDADLNNRIYAVESASALTPEEAREVYRQASVNDQADVREMTWSLVAPHPMENKVYVYQEPLARGSPAIMEEAFHEMGVTPERPLFEMMLTQAAMTKEPQRAARIMKEINEWLVPGGGTIPQLKTPAEALKWWESQSQNYDEFMLRVDQ
;
A
#
# COMPACT_ATOMS: atom_id res chain seq x y z
N MET A 1 25.35 6.55 44.47
CA MET A 1 25.52 7.69 43.53
C MET A 1 25.99 7.27 42.13
N GLN A 2 25.98 5.99 41.76
CA GLN A 2 26.49 5.51 40.45
C GLN A 2 25.40 5.17 39.42
N THR A 3 24.12 5.14 39.81
CA THR A 3 23.01 4.73 38.93
C THR A 3 22.31 5.87 38.19
N ARG A 4 22.60 7.14 38.51
CA ARG A 4 22.00 8.31 37.83
C ARG A 4 22.81 8.83 36.66
N THR A 5 24.11 8.54 36.60
CA THR A 5 24.99 9.03 35.53
C THR A 5 24.86 8.20 34.25
N LEU A 6 24.49 6.92 34.35
CA LEU A 6 24.35 6.03 33.19
C LEU A 6 23.11 6.33 32.34
N LEU A 7 22.04 6.87 32.95
CA LEU A 7 20.78 7.14 32.26
C LEU A 7 20.83 8.44 31.42
N ILE A 8 21.70 9.38 31.76
CA ILE A 8 21.82 10.65 31.04
C ILE A 8 22.65 10.46 29.75
N LEU A 9 23.68 9.60 29.77
CA LEU A 9 24.53 9.31 28.61
C LEU A 9 23.81 8.51 27.52
N THR A 10 22.88 7.62 27.85
CA THR A 10 22.10 6.85 26.85
C THR A 10 21.04 7.69 26.15
N VAL A 11 20.46 8.68 26.83
CA VAL A 11 19.45 9.58 26.21
C VAL A 11 20.13 10.59 25.27
N THR A 12 21.35 11.04 25.54
CA THR A 12 22.05 11.98 24.63
C THR A 12 22.56 11.28 23.36
N ALA A 13 22.95 10.00 23.44
CA ALA A 13 23.37 9.22 22.27
C ALA A 13 22.20 8.91 21.30
N LEU A 14 20.99 8.75 21.82
CA LEU A 14 19.79 8.49 21.01
C LEU A 14 19.30 9.74 20.25
N VAL A 15 19.47 10.93 20.82
CA VAL A 15 19.11 12.20 20.15
C VAL A 15 20.13 12.56 19.05
N ALA A 16 21.40 12.19 19.20
CA ALA A 16 22.42 12.42 18.16
C ALA A 16 22.27 11.50 16.94
N LEU A 17 21.72 10.28 17.11
CA LEU A 17 21.49 9.33 16.01
C LEU A 17 20.23 9.67 15.20
N ALA A 18 19.21 10.29 15.82
CA ALA A 18 18.03 10.78 15.11
C ALA A 18 18.34 11.99 14.20
N ALA A 19 19.36 12.79 14.53
CA ALA A 19 19.75 13.96 13.74
C ALA A 19 20.59 13.63 12.49
N LEU A 20 21.16 12.42 12.37
CA LEU A 20 21.98 12.01 11.23
C LEU A 20 21.19 11.25 10.14
N VAL A 21 20.01 10.70 10.46
CA VAL A 21 19.15 10.03 9.47
C VAL A 21 18.30 11.04 8.66
N ILE A 22 18.00 12.20 9.24
CA ILE A 22 17.23 13.26 8.56
C ILE A 22 18.09 14.02 7.53
N GLY A 23 19.42 14.01 7.68
CA GLY A 23 20.36 14.69 6.78
C GLY A 23 20.58 14.02 5.41
N TRP A 24 20.18 12.75 5.24
CA TRP A 24 20.33 12.02 3.97
C TRP A 24 19.14 12.17 3.02
N PHE A 25 17.98 12.61 3.51
CA PHE A 25 16.81 12.83 2.65
C PHE A 25 16.83 14.15 1.86
N TYR A 26 17.76 15.06 2.15
CA TYR A 26 17.84 16.39 1.51
C TYR A 26 19.08 16.64 0.64
N ALA A 27 19.89 15.61 0.35
CA ALA A 27 21.03 15.74 -0.55
C ALA A 27 21.21 14.51 -1.45
N GLY A 28 20.55 14.51 -2.62
CA GLY A 28 20.94 13.63 -3.73
C GLY A 28 19.80 12.89 -4.41
N SER A 29 18.97 13.60 -5.19
CA SER A 29 18.22 12.99 -6.30
C SER A 29 18.50 13.73 -7.61
N SER A 30 19.79 13.90 -7.92
CA SER A 30 20.25 14.14 -9.29
C SER A 30 20.09 12.84 -10.08
N GLY A 31 19.08 12.81 -10.95
CA GLY A 31 19.07 12.08 -12.23
C GLY A 31 19.38 10.58 -12.19
N LEU A 32 18.33 9.76 -12.17
CA LEU A 32 18.38 8.40 -12.74
C LEU A 32 17.37 8.32 -13.88
N SER A 33 17.89 8.56 -15.09
CA SER A 33 17.21 8.21 -16.34
C SER A 33 17.39 6.71 -16.58
N TYR A 34 16.30 5.94 -16.57
CA TYR A 34 16.32 4.58 -17.08
C TYR A 34 16.16 4.62 -18.60
N THR A 35 17.26 4.45 -19.32
CA THR A 35 17.25 4.07 -20.74
C THR A 35 17.01 2.57 -20.85
N ALA A 36 15.81 2.16 -21.25
CA ALA A 36 15.57 0.81 -21.73
C ALA A 36 16.00 0.73 -23.21
N ALA A 37 17.04 -0.06 -23.47
CA ALA A 37 17.42 -0.45 -24.82
C ALA A 37 16.66 -1.72 -25.21
N SER A 38 15.85 -1.66 -26.27
CA SER A 38 15.70 -2.77 -27.22
C SER A 38 15.16 -2.25 -28.55
N ALA A 39 15.82 -2.65 -29.63
CA ALA A 39 15.58 -2.22 -30.99
C ALA A 39 14.63 -3.18 -31.71
N SER A 40 13.68 -2.64 -32.50
CA SER A 40 13.26 -3.16 -33.82
C SER A 40 12.13 -2.30 -34.44
N THR A 41 12.49 -1.50 -35.47
CA THR A 41 11.77 -1.10 -36.72
C THR A 41 10.23 -1.32 -36.82
N ALA A 42 9.35 -0.43 -37.31
CA ALA A 42 9.38 0.88 -38.02
C ALA A 42 7.91 1.48 -38.06
N PRO A 43 7.56 2.51 -38.88
CA PRO A 43 7.19 3.86 -38.47
C PRO A 43 5.68 4.21 -38.57
N GLY A 44 5.22 5.19 -37.77
CA GLY A 44 3.89 5.79 -37.92
C GLY A 44 3.66 6.95 -36.95
N ASP A 45 3.59 8.16 -37.49
CA ASP A 45 3.39 9.45 -36.83
C ASP A 45 2.24 9.48 -35.80
N SER A 46 2.50 10.06 -34.63
CA SER A 46 1.70 11.13 -33.99
C SER A 46 2.27 11.45 -32.61
N ALA A 47 3.16 12.44 -32.56
CA ALA A 47 3.68 13.01 -31.32
C ALA A 47 2.54 13.68 -30.53
N LYS A 48 2.10 13.03 -29.45
CA LYS A 48 1.48 13.71 -28.29
C LYS A 48 2.55 13.79 -27.21
N THR A 49 3.12 14.97 -27.06
CA THR A 49 3.97 15.35 -25.94
C THR A 49 3.13 15.31 -24.67
N SER A 50 3.17 14.21 -23.94
CA SER A 50 2.69 14.12 -22.57
C SER A 50 3.69 14.88 -21.70
N SER A 51 3.39 16.16 -21.44
CA SER A 51 4.08 16.92 -20.40
C SER A 51 3.69 16.33 -19.06
N THR A 52 4.59 15.57 -18.46
CA THR A 52 4.61 15.30 -17.02
C THR A 52 4.77 16.64 -16.30
N THR A 53 3.64 17.23 -15.93
CA THR A 53 3.61 18.39 -15.05
C THR A 53 4.05 17.91 -13.67
N ALA A 54 5.25 18.30 -13.25
CA ALA A 54 5.69 18.15 -11.87
C ALA A 54 4.61 18.71 -10.91
N PRO A 55 4.44 18.15 -9.70
CA PRO A 55 3.42 18.60 -8.76
C PRO A 55 3.58 20.10 -8.53
N ALA A 56 2.49 20.84 -8.77
CA ALA A 56 2.48 22.28 -8.59
C ALA A 56 2.78 22.56 -7.11
N LYS A 57 3.92 23.19 -6.87
CA LYS A 57 4.23 23.87 -5.60
C LYS A 57 3.01 24.72 -5.24
N PRO A 58 2.51 24.68 -3.99
CA PRO A 58 1.34 25.46 -3.61
C PRO A 58 1.58 26.91 -4.02
N ALA A 59 0.59 27.51 -4.67
CA ALA A 59 0.66 28.88 -5.14
C ALA A 59 0.89 29.79 -3.93
N ALA A 60 2.15 30.16 -3.71
CA ALA A 60 2.51 31.24 -2.81
C ALA A 60 2.12 32.53 -3.53
N ALA A 61 0.83 32.87 -3.49
CA ALA A 61 0.44 34.26 -3.49
C ALA A 61 1.19 34.93 -2.32
N ASP A 62 1.65 36.17 -2.50
CA ASP A 62 2.42 36.98 -1.54
C ASP A 62 1.72 37.24 -0.17
N GLY A 63 0.73 36.45 0.20
CA GLY A 63 0.07 36.40 1.49
C GLY A 63 0.67 35.32 2.39
N LYS A 64 1.05 35.73 3.59
CA LYS A 64 1.39 34.85 4.73
C LYS A 64 0.47 33.62 4.76
N TRP A 65 1.04 32.41 4.64
CA TRP A 65 0.30 31.16 4.76
C TRP A 65 -0.49 31.17 6.08
N VAL A 66 -1.81 30.99 5.97
CA VAL A 66 -2.71 30.85 7.11
C VAL A 66 -3.12 29.39 7.19
N PRO A 67 -2.81 28.69 8.30
CA PRO A 67 -3.27 27.33 8.51
C PRO A 67 -4.78 27.22 8.31
N PRO A 68 -5.29 26.23 7.55
CA PRO A 68 -6.71 25.98 7.54
C PRO A 68 -7.19 25.57 8.92
N GLU A 69 -8.32 26.12 9.35
CA GLU A 69 -8.96 25.79 10.62
C GLU A 69 -10.14 24.85 10.43
N GLY A 70 -10.46 24.11 11.49
CA GLY A 70 -11.61 23.22 11.56
C GLY A 70 -11.31 21.80 11.07
N ASP A 71 -12.37 21.10 10.68
CA ASP A 71 -12.29 19.68 10.36
C ASP A 71 -11.84 19.42 8.91
N PRO A 72 -10.81 18.58 8.67
CA PRO A 72 -10.33 18.31 7.32
C PRO A 72 -11.38 17.67 6.41
N VAL A 73 -12.23 16.78 6.95
CA VAL A 73 -13.25 16.08 6.16
C VAL A 73 -14.34 17.04 5.73
N ASP A 74 -14.83 17.88 6.63
CA ASP A 74 -15.86 18.88 6.31
C ASP A 74 -15.34 19.91 5.31
N LYS A 75 -14.08 20.35 5.44
CA LYS A 75 -13.43 21.25 4.47
C LYS A 75 -13.29 20.61 3.10
N TYR A 76 -12.89 19.35 3.05
CA TYR A 76 -12.75 18.61 1.80
C TYR A 76 -14.08 18.50 1.06
N ARG A 77 -15.15 18.16 1.78
CA ARG A 77 -16.51 18.04 1.23
C ARG A 77 -17.10 19.38 0.79
N ALA A 78 -16.74 20.48 1.47
CA ALA A 78 -17.21 21.82 1.13
C ALA A 78 -16.49 22.43 -0.08
N ALA A 79 -15.30 21.94 -0.43
CA ALA A 79 -14.53 22.40 -1.58
C ALA A 79 -15.24 22.04 -2.90
N LYS A 80 -15.36 23.03 -3.78
CA LYS A 80 -16.19 22.96 -4.99
C LYS A 80 -15.37 22.50 -6.20
N THR A 81 -14.10 22.88 -6.26
CA THR A 81 -13.23 22.54 -7.38
C THR A 81 -12.24 21.43 -7.03
N ALA A 82 -11.72 20.74 -8.06
CA ALA A 82 -10.68 19.75 -7.87
C ALA A 82 -9.42 20.34 -7.21
N GLN A 83 -9.03 21.55 -7.64
CA GLN A 83 -7.89 22.27 -7.05
C GLN A 83 -8.13 22.62 -5.57
N GLU A 84 -9.32 23.09 -5.21
CA GLU A 84 -9.63 23.37 -3.80
C GLU A 84 -9.54 22.09 -2.95
N ARG A 85 -10.00 20.95 -3.46
CA ARG A 85 -9.89 19.66 -2.78
C ARG A 85 -8.44 19.19 -2.63
N TYR A 86 -7.64 19.38 -3.67
CA TYR A 86 -6.19 19.16 -3.61
C TYR A 86 -5.52 20.03 -2.53
N ASP A 87 -5.83 21.34 -2.52
CA ASP A 87 -5.27 22.29 -1.57
C ASP A 87 -5.68 21.94 -0.12
N VAL A 88 -6.90 21.46 0.08
CA VAL A 88 -7.36 20.98 1.39
C VAL A 88 -6.50 19.78 1.85
N ILE A 89 -6.30 18.76 1.01
CA ILE A 89 -5.45 17.62 1.35
C ILE A 89 -4.05 18.10 1.71
N ALA A 90 -3.42 18.89 0.84
CA ALA A 90 -2.05 19.36 1.02
C ALA A 90 -1.87 20.13 2.34
N ASN A 91 -2.79 21.06 2.64
CA ASN A 91 -2.66 21.91 3.82
C ASN A 91 -2.94 21.15 5.13
N PHE A 92 -3.95 20.27 5.19
CA PHE A 92 -4.24 19.51 6.41
C PHE A 92 -3.24 18.38 6.66
N MET A 93 -2.69 17.78 5.60
CA MET A 93 -1.58 16.83 5.74
C MET A 93 -0.34 17.48 6.35
N ALA A 94 0.00 18.71 5.92
CA ALA A 94 1.10 19.47 6.50
C ALA A 94 0.90 19.81 7.99
N LEU A 95 -0.35 19.86 8.46
CA LEU A 95 -0.69 20.10 9.87
C LEU A 95 -0.72 18.83 10.72
N GLY A 96 -0.70 17.64 10.14
CA GLY A 96 -0.76 16.37 10.89
C GLY A 96 -2.06 16.19 11.68
N HIS A 97 -3.20 16.64 11.15
CA HIS A 97 -4.50 16.53 11.82
C HIS A 97 -4.93 15.05 11.98
N GLU A 98 -5.46 14.66 13.15
CA GLU A 98 -5.84 13.28 13.47
C GLU A 98 -6.90 12.68 12.52
N ARG A 99 -7.73 13.54 11.92
CA ARG A 99 -8.76 13.17 10.94
C ARG A 99 -8.27 13.13 9.49
N ASN A 100 -6.97 13.28 9.26
CA ASN A 100 -6.37 13.13 7.93
C ASN A 100 -6.70 11.77 7.28
N PRO A 101 -6.60 10.61 7.96
CA PRO A 101 -6.99 9.33 7.35
C PRO A 101 -8.42 9.31 6.83
N ALA A 102 -9.37 9.89 7.60
CA ALA A 102 -10.77 9.97 7.19
C ALA A 102 -10.98 10.88 5.96
N MET A 103 -10.25 12.00 5.88
CA MET A 103 -10.27 12.88 4.72
C MET A 103 -9.71 12.16 3.48
N LEU A 104 -8.59 11.44 3.62
CA LEU A 104 -7.98 10.71 2.50
C LEU A 104 -8.90 9.60 1.98
N ILE A 105 -9.62 8.89 2.87
CA ILE A 105 -10.62 7.89 2.48
C ILE A 105 -11.75 8.51 1.65
N ASP A 106 -12.23 9.69 2.03
CA ASP A 106 -13.22 10.43 1.23
C ASP A 106 -12.66 10.82 -0.14
N ALA A 107 -11.39 11.24 -0.18
CA ALA A 107 -10.70 11.63 -1.41
C ALA A 107 -10.50 10.48 -2.40
N LEU A 108 -10.47 9.22 -1.96
CA LEU A 108 -10.44 8.05 -2.86
C LEU A 108 -11.68 7.95 -3.77
N ARG A 109 -12.75 8.69 -3.45
CA ARG A 109 -14.00 8.75 -4.23
C ARG A 109 -14.13 10.04 -5.03
N ASP A 110 -13.08 10.86 -5.11
CA ASP A 110 -13.12 12.12 -5.86
C ASP A 110 -13.51 11.90 -7.32
N ALA A 111 -14.17 12.88 -7.95
CA ALA A 111 -14.41 12.81 -9.39
C ALA A 111 -13.11 12.94 -10.20
N ASP A 112 -12.12 13.64 -9.66
CA ASP A 112 -10.81 13.83 -10.27
C ASP A 112 -9.83 12.71 -9.87
N LEU A 113 -9.31 12.00 -10.87
CA LEU A 113 -8.35 10.90 -10.65
C LEU A 113 -7.08 11.39 -9.94
N ASN A 114 -6.59 12.59 -10.22
CA ASN A 114 -5.37 13.11 -9.59
C ASN A 114 -5.56 13.28 -8.10
N ASN A 115 -6.75 13.69 -7.64
CA ASN A 115 -7.04 13.79 -6.21
C ASN A 115 -7.09 12.43 -5.53
N ARG A 116 -7.57 11.38 -6.22
CA ARG A 116 -7.54 10.00 -5.70
C ARG A 116 -6.11 9.50 -5.53
N ILE A 117 -5.29 9.68 -6.57
CA ILE A 117 -3.87 9.32 -6.56
C ILE A 117 -3.14 10.09 -5.46
N TYR A 118 -3.36 11.41 -5.38
CA TYR A 118 -2.76 12.27 -4.38
C TYR A 118 -3.17 11.87 -2.95
N ALA A 119 -4.38 11.36 -2.76
CA ALA A 119 -4.81 10.86 -1.46
C ALA A 119 -4.02 9.61 -1.02
N VAL A 120 -3.75 8.69 -1.95
CA VAL A 120 -2.91 7.50 -1.72
C VAL A 120 -1.47 7.90 -1.45
N GLU A 121 -0.90 8.80 -2.26
CA GLU A 121 0.45 9.32 -2.07
C GLU A 121 0.59 10.01 -0.70
N SER A 122 -0.37 10.86 -0.33
CA SER A 122 -0.37 11.57 0.94
C SER A 122 -0.42 10.63 2.14
N ALA A 123 -1.05 9.46 2.01
CA ALA A 123 -1.08 8.47 3.10
C ALA A 123 0.31 7.95 3.48
N SER A 124 1.32 8.08 2.61
CA SER A 124 2.72 7.71 2.93
C SER A 124 3.36 8.58 4.01
N ALA A 125 2.82 9.77 4.26
CA ALA A 125 3.26 10.66 5.34
C ALA A 125 2.63 10.32 6.71
N LEU A 126 1.66 9.41 6.75
CA LEU A 126 1.03 8.93 7.98
C LEU A 126 1.83 7.78 8.59
N THR A 127 1.57 7.45 9.86
CA THR A 127 2.08 6.19 10.41
C THR A 127 1.44 4.99 9.70
N PRO A 128 2.10 3.82 9.67
CA PRO A 128 1.54 2.63 9.03
C PRO A 128 0.14 2.25 9.54
N GLU A 129 -0.11 2.46 10.83
CA GLU A 129 -1.39 2.19 11.49
C GLU A 129 -2.50 3.15 11.04
N GLU A 130 -2.18 4.43 10.87
CA GLU A 130 -3.13 5.43 10.38
C GLU A 130 -3.41 5.26 8.89
N ALA A 131 -2.41 4.86 8.10
CA ALA A 131 -2.51 4.71 6.65
C ALA A 131 -3.25 3.42 6.22
N ARG A 132 -3.23 2.36 7.03
CA ARG A 132 -3.69 1.03 6.61
C ARG A 132 -5.14 0.99 6.12
N GLU A 133 -6.04 1.79 6.70
CA GLU A 133 -7.43 1.84 6.24
C GLU A 133 -7.56 2.61 4.91
N VAL A 134 -6.75 3.65 4.70
CA VAL A 134 -6.69 4.36 3.41
C VAL A 134 -6.26 3.39 2.31
N TYR A 135 -5.17 2.65 2.53
CA TYR A 135 -4.69 1.64 1.57
C TYR A 135 -5.68 0.49 1.40
N ARG A 136 -6.35 0.04 2.47
CA ARG A 136 -7.38 -0.99 2.37
C ARG A 136 -8.52 -0.54 1.44
N GLN A 137 -9.00 0.70 1.56
CA GLN A 137 -10.02 1.23 0.65
C GLN A 137 -9.48 1.44 -0.77
N ALA A 138 -8.23 1.90 -0.91
CA ALA A 138 -7.61 2.16 -2.20
C ALA A 138 -7.31 0.88 -3.00
N SER A 139 -7.06 -0.24 -2.31
CA SER A 139 -6.78 -1.57 -2.88
C SER A 139 -7.90 -2.12 -3.78
N VAL A 140 -9.12 -1.60 -3.62
CA VAL A 140 -10.30 -1.99 -4.42
C VAL A 140 -10.88 -0.81 -5.19
N ASN A 141 -10.10 0.26 -5.39
CA ASN A 141 -10.51 1.40 -6.19
C ASN A 141 -10.82 0.93 -7.63
N ASP A 142 -11.76 1.59 -8.31
CA ASP A 142 -12.11 1.29 -9.69
C ASP A 142 -10.98 1.66 -10.67
N GLN A 143 -10.09 2.57 -10.28
CA GLN A 143 -8.99 3.05 -11.10
C GLN A 143 -7.71 2.23 -10.85
N ALA A 144 -7.13 1.67 -11.92
CA ALA A 144 -5.94 0.81 -11.83
C ALA A 144 -4.74 1.55 -11.25
N ASP A 145 -4.48 2.79 -11.69
CA ASP A 145 -3.36 3.62 -11.23
C ASP A 145 -3.39 3.85 -9.70
N VAL A 146 -4.59 3.97 -9.12
CA VAL A 146 -4.77 4.11 -7.66
C VAL A 146 -4.37 2.82 -6.95
N ARG A 147 -4.73 1.65 -7.50
CA ARG A 147 -4.37 0.34 -6.95
C ARG A 147 -2.87 0.06 -7.09
N GLU A 148 -2.29 0.32 -8.25
CA GLU A 148 -0.85 0.16 -8.51
C GLU A 148 0.00 0.95 -7.52
N MET A 149 -0.35 2.22 -7.29
CA MET A 149 0.32 3.05 -6.29
C MET A 149 0.13 2.50 -4.87
N THR A 150 -1.07 1.99 -4.55
CA THR A 150 -1.36 1.38 -3.26
C THR A 150 -0.45 0.19 -2.98
N TRP A 151 -0.22 -0.69 -3.96
CA TRP A 151 0.67 -1.84 -3.83
C TRP A 151 2.12 -1.43 -3.57
N SER A 152 2.59 -0.43 -4.31
CA SER A 152 3.93 0.11 -4.15
C SER A 152 4.15 0.71 -2.76
N LEU A 153 3.17 1.46 -2.24
CA LEU A 153 3.28 2.14 -0.94
C LEU A 153 3.01 1.23 0.26
N VAL A 154 2.23 0.17 0.11
CA VAL A 154 2.00 -0.81 1.19
C VAL A 154 3.13 -1.84 1.30
N ALA A 155 3.94 -2.05 0.24
CA ALA A 155 5.04 -3.01 0.24
C ALA A 155 6.00 -2.90 1.45
N PRO A 156 6.45 -1.71 1.89
CA PRO A 156 7.33 -1.56 3.06
C PRO A 156 6.60 -1.66 4.41
N HIS A 157 5.28 -1.85 4.44
CA HIS A 157 4.52 -1.90 5.69
C HIS A 157 4.75 -3.22 6.46
N PRO A 158 4.57 -3.20 7.79
CA PRO A 158 4.52 -4.42 8.60
C PRO A 158 3.50 -5.42 8.07
N MET A 159 3.77 -6.71 8.26
CA MET A 159 2.97 -7.77 7.68
C MET A 159 1.51 -7.76 8.15
N GLU A 160 1.25 -7.43 9.41
CA GLU A 160 -0.09 -7.27 9.94
C GLU A 160 -0.94 -6.25 9.15
N ASN A 161 -0.31 -5.18 8.69
CA ASN A 161 -0.97 -4.16 7.87
C ASN A 161 -1.14 -4.62 6.43
N LYS A 162 -0.13 -5.31 5.86
CA LYS A 162 -0.24 -5.92 4.53
C LYS A 162 -1.42 -6.91 4.49
N VAL A 163 -1.51 -7.82 5.47
CA VAL A 163 -2.62 -8.77 5.63
C VAL A 163 -3.97 -8.02 5.67
N TYR A 164 -4.08 -6.97 6.48
CA TYR A 164 -5.30 -6.18 6.61
C TYR A 164 -5.72 -5.54 5.27
N VAL A 165 -4.77 -5.04 4.49
CA VAL A 165 -5.03 -4.43 3.18
C VAL A 165 -5.43 -5.50 2.15
N TYR A 166 -4.68 -6.61 2.03
CA TYR A 166 -4.97 -7.68 1.07
C TYR A 166 -6.26 -8.45 1.35
N GLN A 167 -6.79 -8.40 2.57
CA GLN A 167 -8.11 -8.96 2.87
C GLN A 167 -9.23 -8.34 2.02
N GLU A 168 -9.14 -7.06 1.68
CA GLU A 168 -10.21 -6.35 0.98
C GLU A 168 -10.43 -6.79 -0.48
N PRO A 169 -9.40 -6.84 -1.34
CA PRO A 169 -9.57 -7.34 -2.71
C PRO A 169 -10.03 -8.80 -2.72
N LEU A 170 -9.58 -9.63 -1.78
CA LEU A 170 -10.03 -11.01 -1.69
C LEU A 170 -11.49 -11.12 -1.24
N ALA A 171 -11.93 -10.26 -0.32
CA ALA A 171 -13.30 -10.29 0.18
C ALA A 171 -14.32 -9.74 -0.81
N ARG A 172 -14.02 -8.61 -1.47
CA ARG A 172 -15.00 -7.86 -2.28
C ARG A 172 -14.49 -7.32 -3.62
N GLY A 173 -13.21 -7.49 -3.94
CA GLY A 173 -12.66 -7.06 -5.23
C GLY A 173 -13.34 -7.78 -6.40
N SER A 174 -13.36 -7.12 -7.56
CA SER A 174 -13.71 -7.79 -8.82
C SER A 174 -12.71 -8.91 -9.14
N PRO A 175 -13.00 -9.84 -10.06
CA PRO A 175 -12.03 -10.86 -10.45
C PRO A 175 -10.67 -10.29 -10.84
N ALA A 176 -10.64 -9.22 -11.64
CA ALA A 176 -9.38 -8.56 -12.04
C ALA A 176 -8.58 -8.00 -10.84
N ILE A 177 -9.27 -7.34 -9.90
CA ILE A 177 -8.64 -6.80 -8.69
C ILE A 177 -8.10 -7.94 -7.79
N MET A 178 -8.81 -9.07 -7.76
CA MET A 178 -8.36 -10.26 -7.01
C MET A 178 -7.10 -10.86 -7.62
N GLU A 179 -7.02 -10.95 -8.94
CA GLU A 179 -5.81 -11.42 -9.64
C GLU A 179 -4.62 -10.50 -9.41
N GLU A 180 -4.81 -9.18 -9.42
CA GLU A 180 -3.77 -8.21 -9.05
C GLU A 180 -3.27 -8.45 -7.63
N ALA A 181 -4.18 -8.62 -6.66
CA ALA A 181 -3.79 -8.91 -5.29
C ALA A 181 -3.00 -10.22 -5.16
N PHE A 182 -3.41 -11.29 -5.84
CA PHE A 182 -2.66 -12.55 -5.86
C PHE A 182 -1.27 -12.40 -6.47
N HIS A 183 -1.16 -11.63 -7.55
CA HIS A 183 0.13 -11.33 -8.18
C HIS A 183 1.08 -10.65 -7.17
N GLU A 184 0.62 -9.57 -6.54
CA GLU A 184 1.42 -8.80 -5.57
C GLU A 184 1.81 -9.64 -4.34
N MET A 185 0.86 -10.41 -3.80
CA MET A 185 1.14 -11.36 -2.72
C MET A 185 2.17 -12.41 -3.14
N GLY A 186 2.13 -12.83 -4.41
CA GLY A 186 3.02 -13.82 -4.99
C GLY A 186 4.44 -13.33 -5.27
N VAL A 187 4.68 -12.01 -5.26
CA VAL A 187 6.03 -11.42 -5.35
C VAL A 187 6.82 -11.71 -4.07
N THR A 188 6.18 -11.55 -2.91
CA THR A 188 6.78 -11.84 -1.59
C THR A 188 5.83 -12.76 -0.81
N PRO A 189 5.82 -14.07 -1.13
CA PRO A 189 4.94 -15.02 -0.45
C PRO A 189 5.38 -15.16 1.00
N GLU A 190 4.46 -14.88 1.92
CA GLU A 190 4.71 -14.93 3.36
C GLU A 190 3.59 -15.68 4.08
N ARG A 191 3.92 -16.32 5.20
CA ARG A 191 3.00 -17.15 5.98
C ARG A 191 1.68 -16.45 6.34
N PRO A 192 1.68 -15.20 6.84
CA PRO A 192 0.44 -14.56 7.23
C PRO A 192 -0.49 -14.26 6.05
N LEU A 193 0.06 -14.04 4.85
CA LEU A 193 -0.70 -13.88 3.62
C LEU A 193 -1.39 -15.19 3.21
N PHE A 194 -0.67 -16.30 3.32
CA PHE A 194 -1.24 -17.63 3.07
C PHE A 194 -2.37 -17.98 4.06
N GLU A 195 -2.14 -17.75 5.36
CA GLU A 195 -3.14 -17.97 6.41
C GLU A 195 -4.38 -17.09 6.23
N MET A 196 -4.19 -15.86 5.76
CA MET A 196 -5.27 -14.95 5.39
C MET A 196 -6.08 -15.49 4.21
N MET A 197 -5.46 -16.04 3.17
CA MET A 197 -6.18 -16.69 2.06
C MET A 197 -7.02 -17.87 2.53
N LEU A 198 -6.47 -18.74 3.39
CA LEU A 198 -7.21 -19.88 3.96
C LEU A 198 -8.47 -19.41 4.69
N THR A 199 -8.30 -18.39 5.52
CA THR A 199 -9.38 -17.78 6.30
C THR A 199 -10.44 -17.16 5.37
N GLN A 200 -10.02 -16.40 4.35
CA GLN A 200 -10.94 -15.77 3.40
C GLN A 200 -11.69 -16.78 2.54
N ALA A 201 -11.03 -17.85 2.10
CA ALA A 201 -11.66 -18.95 1.38
C ALA A 201 -12.75 -19.63 2.22
N ALA A 202 -12.54 -19.75 3.54
CA ALA A 202 -13.51 -20.34 4.46
C ALA A 202 -14.66 -19.40 4.85
N MET A 203 -14.40 -18.08 4.89
CA MET A 203 -15.39 -17.07 5.28
C MET A 203 -16.30 -16.63 4.13
N THR A 204 -15.83 -16.71 2.88
CA THR A 204 -16.62 -16.23 1.75
C THR A 204 -17.85 -17.10 1.51
N LYS A 205 -18.97 -16.45 1.16
CA LYS A 205 -20.22 -17.10 0.79
C LYS A 205 -20.36 -17.31 -0.72
N GLU A 206 -19.41 -16.83 -1.50
CA GLU A 206 -19.39 -16.90 -2.95
C GLU A 206 -18.57 -18.12 -3.42
N PRO A 207 -19.20 -19.19 -3.95
CA PRO A 207 -18.48 -20.42 -4.27
C PRO A 207 -17.37 -20.23 -5.32
N GLN A 208 -17.59 -19.35 -6.29
CA GLN A 208 -16.59 -19.05 -7.34
C GLN A 208 -15.35 -18.36 -6.77
N ARG A 209 -15.54 -17.44 -5.83
CA ARG A 209 -14.46 -16.75 -5.11
C ARG A 209 -13.70 -17.72 -4.22
N ALA A 210 -14.41 -18.54 -3.43
CA ALA A 210 -13.79 -19.61 -2.64
C ALA A 210 -12.95 -20.54 -3.52
N ALA A 211 -13.50 -20.98 -4.65
CA ALA A 211 -12.78 -21.85 -5.59
C ALA A 211 -11.52 -21.18 -6.17
N ARG A 212 -11.58 -19.89 -6.50
CA ARG A 212 -10.41 -19.15 -7.01
C ARG A 212 -9.34 -18.97 -5.94
N ILE A 213 -9.70 -18.61 -4.71
CA ILE A 213 -8.73 -18.50 -3.60
C ILE A 213 -8.12 -19.89 -3.32
N MET A 214 -8.92 -20.96 -3.33
CA MET A 214 -8.43 -22.34 -3.17
C MET A 214 -7.47 -22.76 -4.28
N LYS A 215 -7.68 -22.29 -5.51
CA LYS A 215 -6.72 -22.50 -6.60
C LYS A 215 -5.38 -21.83 -6.27
N GLU A 216 -5.38 -20.58 -5.81
CA GLU A 216 -4.16 -19.86 -5.42
C GLU A 216 -3.43 -20.57 -4.27
N ILE A 217 -4.18 -21.00 -3.24
CA ILE A 217 -3.63 -21.74 -2.10
C ILE A 217 -2.89 -22.99 -2.56
N ASN A 218 -3.49 -23.77 -3.48
CA ASN A 218 -2.83 -24.96 -3.99
C ASN A 218 -1.58 -24.59 -4.82
N GLU A 219 -1.63 -23.53 -5.64
CA GLU A 219 -0.48 -23.06 -6.43
C GLU A 219 0.67 -22.58 -5.54
N TRP A 220 0.39 -21.93 -4.41
CA TRP A 220 1.41 -21.50 -3.45
C TRP A 220 2.12 -22.65 -2.77
N LEU A 221 1.45 -23.81 -2.64
CA LEU A 221 2.04 -24.99 -2.03
C LEU A 221 2.93 -25.77 -3.02
N VAL A 222 2.63 -25.81 -4.33
CA VAL A 222 3.36 -26.62 -5.32
C VAL A 222 4.91 -26.57 -5.21
N PRO A 223 5.55 -25.41 -4.98
CA PRO A 223 7.02 -25.31 -4.93
C PRO A 223 7.69 -26.04 -3.75
N GLY A 224 6.95 -26.40 -2.70
CA GLY A 224 7.50 -26.89 -1.42
C GLY A 224 8.10 -28.30 -1.39
N GLY A 225 8.36 -28.95 -2.53
CA GLY A 225 9.09 -30.23 -2.60
C GLY A 225 8.48 -31.46 -1.89
N GLY A 226 7.44 -31.29 -1.07
CA GLY A 226 6.73 -32.35 -0.34
C GLY A 226 5.52 -32.89 -1.10
N THR A 227 4.99 -34.03 -0.65
CA THR A 227 3.73 -34.57 -1.19
C THR A 227 2.56 -33.76 -0.65
N ILE A 228 2.24 -32.66 -1.32
CA ILE A 228 1.12 -31.80 -0.93
C ILE A 228 -0.18 -32.40 -1.49
N PRO A 229 -1.18 -32.67 -0.64
CA PRO A 229 -2.48 -33.11 -1.11
C PRO A 229 -3.15 -31.98 -1.89
N GLN A 230 -3.81 -32.30 -3.00
CA GLN A 230 -4.67 -31.32 -3.69
C GLN A 230 -5.88 -31.04 -2.80
N LEU A 231 -5.87 -29.89 -2.12
CA LEU A 231 -6.90 -29.48 -1.18
C LEU A 231 -8.14 -29.02 -1.96
N LYS A 232 -9.28 -29.68 -1.73
CA LYS A 232 -10.52 -29.46 -2.52
C LYS A 232 -11.43 -28.43 -1.87
N THR A 233 -11.36 -28.29 -0.55
CA THR A 233 -12.26 -27.41 0.21
C THR A 233 -11.48 -26.55 1.21
N PRO A 234 -12.00 -25.36 1.57
CA PRO A 234 -11.37 -24.52 2.59
C PRO A 234 -11.24 -25.23 3.95
N ALA A 235 -12.23 -26.03 4.34
CA ALA A 235 -12.20 -26.77 5.60
C ALA A 235 -11.11 -27.85 5.64
N GLU A 236 -10.90 -28.55 4.51
CA GLU A 236 -9.80 -29.50 4.35
C GLU A 236 -8.45 -28.79 4.42
N ALA A 237 -8.32 -27.65 3.73
CA ALA A 237 -7.10 -26.85 3.71
C ALA A 237 -6.71 -26.32 5.08
N LEU A 238 -7.68 -25.78 5.83
CA LEU A 238 -7.46 -25.32 7.21
C LEU A 238 -6.99 -26.46 8.12
N LYS A 239 -7.69 -27.61 8.09
CA LYS A 239 -7.31 -28.76 8.92
C LYS A 239 -5.92 -29.30 8.56
N TRP A 240 -5.60 -29.34 7.27
CA TRP A 240 -4.26 -29.73 6.82
C TRP A 240 -3.21 -28.74 7.32
N TRP A 241 -3.46 -27.43 7.14
CA TRP A 241 -2.56 -26.37 7.58
C TRP A 241 -2.30 -26.41 9.09
N GLU A 242 -3.31 -26.63 9.92
CA GLU A 242 -3.15 -26.79 11.38
C GLU A 242 -2.12 -27.87 11.74
N SER A 243 -2.09 -28.97 10.97
CA SER A 243 -1.13 -30.07 11.18
C SER A 243 0.27 -29.81 10.61
N GLN A 244 0.40 -28.90 9.63
CA GLN A 244 1.64 -28.66 8.88
C GLN A 244 2.27 -27.29 9.13
N SER A 245 1.60 -26.39 9.85
CA SER A 245 2.01 -24.98 9.98
C SER A 245 3.39 -24.76 10.62
N GLN A 246 3.93 -25.76 11.31
CA GLN A 246 5.30 -25.75 11.84
C GLN A 246 6.37 -25.96 10.76
N ASN A 247 6.00 -26.56 9.63
CA ASN A 247 6.86 -26.86 8.50
C ASN A 247 6.62 -25.86 7.35
N TYR A 248 6.24 -24.61 7.66
CA TYR A 248 5.94 -23.58 6.66
C TYR A 248 7.06 -23.43 5.61
N ASP A 249 8.31 -23.40 6.08
CA ASP A 249 9.48 -23.24 5.21
C ASP A 249 9.65 -24.40 4.22
N GLU A 250 9.21 -25.60 4.60
CA GLU A 250 9.23 -26.78 3.71
C GLU A 250 8.22 -26.58 2.57
N PHE A 251 7.02 -26.09 2.86
CA PHE A 251 5.92 -26.08 1.89
C PHE A 251 5.81 -24.82 1.02
N MET A 252 6.36 -23.69 1.48
CA MET A 252 6.01 -22.37 0.93
C MET A 252 7.20 -21.56 0.43
N LEU A 253 8.43 -21.98 0.72
CA LEU A 253 9.60 -21.35 0.13
C LEU A 253 9.66 -21.74 -1.34
N ARG A 254 9.36 -20.78 -2.22
CA ARG A 254 9.80 -20.83 -3.62
C ARG A 254 11.33 -20.85 -3.58
N VAL A 255 11.93 -22.03 -3.71
CA VAL A 255 13.39 -22.20 -3.71
C VAL A 255 14.03 -21.60 -4.97
N ASP A 256 13.23 -21.10 -5.91
CA ASP A 256 13.73 -20.50 -7.14
C ASP A 256 13.66 -18.97 -7.05
N GLN A 257 14.72 -18.37 -6.51
CA GLN A 257 15.17 -17.01 -6.85
C GLN A 257 15.98 -17.04 -8.15
#